data_AF-A0A014NY23-F1
#
_entry.id   AF-A0A014NY23-F1
#
_cell.length_a   1.000
_cell.length_b   1.000
_cell.length_c   1.000
_cell.angle_alpha   90.00
_cell.angle_beta   90.00
_cell.angle_gamma   90.00
#
_symmetry.space_group_name_H-M   'P 1'
#
loop_
_entity.id
_entity.type
_entity.pdbx_description
1 polymer ?
#
loop_
_entity_poly.entity_id
_entity_poly.type
_entity_poly.pdbx_seq_one_letter_code
_entity_poly.pdbx_strand_id
1 'polypeptide(L)'
;MGNDLEMPAQIALTYPNMAGDYNADSQFSDRLISGQQSTQTMQVPVGMLPAEAKGVADALLMDAVAGLQSTTLSVPLKYAFVEPGDVVEAVARDGRIYRLRVQTRKDQGIWLELECRLDDVGALDSAAITDEGYITVQDPASMPDTILHALDAPLLRDADDQPGFYLAAAPDSINVATDQWKGANVASSWDDVDYASLLSILEAATVGESLTVLPAWNGGPVFDEASVLRVEMLGQLSSTSRAAMLLDETVNALLVGDEVVRFRNAELVEADEDRGRYTYQLTGFIRGFRGTEWAMGGHAAGERCVLLNRSVRRVNTQLNELQVQRWLKATTVGKYITDMQPQAFTSTGRALKPFAPVGLRALTEEGVGVHLSWQRRTRLSYRYGGVSPSVPLGEATERYRVQVFAGDLLLRTEIVTQPQWAYTIEMSADDGLSSADAVRFEVCQLSDSVGPGYVTSKEGKTA
;
A
#
# COMPACT_ATOMS: atom_id res chain seq x y z
N MET A 1 67.69 -24.54 16.63
CA MET A 1 67.00 -23.49 15.86
C MET A 1 66.10 -24.20 14.86
N GLY A 2 64.81 -23.84 14.79
CA GLY A 2 63.92 -24.35 13.74
C GLY A 2 64.39 -23.91 12.35
N ASN A 3 64.03 -24.66 11.32
CA ASN A 3 64.37 -24.36 9.93
C ASN A 3 63.46 -23.23 9.41
N ASP A 4 64.02 -22.09 8.98
CA ASP A 4 63.27 -20.93 8.48
C ASP A 4 62.41 -21.28 7.25
N LEU A 5 62.79 -22.32 6.51
CA LEU A 5 62.07 -22.83 5.33
C LEU A 5 60.72 -23.51 5.65
N GLU A 6 60.45 -23.91 6.89
CA GLU A 6 59.21 -24.61 7.27
C GLU A 6 58.09 -23.66 7.75
N MET A 7 58.38 -22.36 7.90
CA MET A 7 57.39 -21.39 8.36
C MET A 7 56.57 -20.82 7.19
N PRO A 8 55.23 -20.69 7.33
CA PRO A 8 54.46 -19.96 6.34
C PRO A 8 54.91 -18.49 6.29
N ALA A 9 55.03 -17.97 5.07
CA ALA A 9 55.24 -16.55 4.83
C ALA A 9 53.98 -15.72 5.13
N GLN A 10 52.81 -16.38 5.11
CA GLN A 10 51.50 -15.76 5.20
C GLN A 10 50.53 -16.65 6.00
N ILE A 11 49.72 -16.08 6.90
CA ILE A 11 48.57 -16.79 7.48
C ILE A 11 47.28 -16.17 6.91
N ALA A 12 46.40 -17.01 6.39
CA ALA A 12 45.08 -16.64 5.92
C ALA A 12 44.03 -17.12 6.93
N LEU A 13 43.29 -16.19 7.55
CA LEU A 13 42.22 -16.49 8.50
C LEU A 13 40.86 -16.30 7.82
N THR A 14 40.11 -17.39 7.68
CA THR A 14 38.73 -17.37 7.15
C THR A 14 37.71 -17.33 8.30
N TYR A 15 36.78 -16.37 8.25
CA TYR A 15 35.79 -16.09 9.29
C TYR A 15 34.46 -15.58 8.66
N PRO A 16 33.31 -15.75 9.35
CA PRO A 16 32.09 -15.03 9.02
C PRO A 16 32.23 -13.53 9.32
N ASN A 17 32.17 -12.68 8.29
CA ASN A 17 32.38 -11.25 8.44
C ASN A 17 31.09 -10.54 8.88
N MET A 18 31.10 -9.99 10.11
CA MET A 18 29.94 -9.29 10.67
C MET A 18 29.58 -7.99 9.93
N ALA A 19 30.54 -7.35 9.26
CA ALA A 19 30.31 -6.14 8.48
C ALA A 19 29.76 -6.42 7.06
N GLY A 20 29.79 -7.69 6.62
CA GLY A 20 29.34 -8.14 5.30
C GLY A 20 28.29 -9.23 5.36
N ASP A 21 27.28 -9.08 6.23
CA ASP A 21 26.14 -10.01 6.40
C ASP A 21 26.55 -11.46 6.72
N TYR A 22 27.62 -11.63 7.52
CA TYR A 22 28.18 -12.93 7.92
C TYR A 22 28.68 -13.79 6.76
N ASN A 23 28.90 -13.20 5.57
CA ASN A 23 29.55 -13.89 4.47
C ASN A 23 30.98 -14.29 4.85
N ALA A 24 31.44 -15.42 4.32
CA ALA A 24 32.79 -15.89 4.57
C ALA A 24 33.80 -14.96 3.89
N ASP A 25 34.70 -14.40 4.70
CA ASP A 25 35.77 -13.52 4.26
C ASP A 25 37.12 -14.04 4.78
N SER A 26 38.23 -13.59 4.18
CA SER A 26 39.57 -14.03 4.56
C SER A 26 40.54 -12.87 4.67
N GLN A 27 41.09 -12.66 5.87
CA GLN A 27 42.17 -11.70 6.10
C GLN A 27 43.53 -12.39 6.08
N PHE A 28 44.55 -11.70 5.58
CA PHE A 28 45.89 -12.23 5.42
C PHE A 28 46.91 -11.46 6.26
N SER A 29 47.83 -12.14 6.93
CA SER A 29 49.03 -11.56 7.53
C SER A 29 50.26 -11.76 6.65
N ASP A 30 51.23 -10.85 6.65
CA ASP A 30 52.42 -10.94 5.79
C ASP A 30 53.70 -10.65 6.57
N ARG A 31 54.72 -11.49 6.37
CA ARG A 31 56.07 -11.36 6.96
C ARG A 31 56.97 -10.42 6.14
N LEU A 32 56.53 -9.95 4.97
CA LEU A 32 57.24 -9.04 4.06
C LEU A 32 58.62 -9.57 3.63
N ILE A 33 58.75 -10.88 3.40
CA ILE A 33 59.98 -11.51 2.93
C ILE A 33 59.92 -11.74 1.42
N SER A 34 60.95 -11.29 0.71
CA SER A 34 61.10 -11.54 -0.72
C SER A 34 61.62 -12.98 -0.95
N GLY A 35 60.73 -13.88 -1.40
CA GLY A 35 61.16 -15.12 -2.06
C GLY A 35 60.47 -16.43 -1.63
N GLN A 36 59.59 -16.43 -0.62
CA GLN A 36 58.88 -17.63 -0.18
C GLN A 36 57.36 -17.38 -0.16
N GLN A 37 56.60 -18.17 -0.92
CA GLN A 37 55.13 -18.13 -0.96
C GLN A 37 54.57 -19.40 -0.34
N SER A 38 54.54 -19.46 0.98
CA SER A 38 53.82 -20.52 1.72
C SER A 38 52.73 -19.86 2.54
N THR A 39 51.47 -20.18 2.26
CA THR A 39 50.31 -19.63 2.96
C THR A 39 49.66 -20.73 3.79
N GLN A 40 49.53 -20.51 5.09
CA GLN A 40 48.78 -21.39 5.98
C GLN A 40 47.36 -20.86 6.16
N THR A 41 46.37 -21.67 5.78
CA THR A 41 44.95 -21.31 5.95
C THR A 41 44.41 -21.85 7.25
N MET A 42 43.69 -21.01 8.00
CA MET A 42 42.97 -21.37 9.22
C MET A 42 41.54 -20.87 9.13
N GLN A 43 40.59 -21.67 9.58
CA GLN A 43 39.17 -21.30 9.55
C GLN A 43 38.62 -21.29 10.98
N VAL A 44 37.91 -20.22 11.34
CA VAL A 44 37.31 -20.06 12.66
C VAL A 44 35.81 -19.76 12.51
N PRO A 45 34.91 -20.56 13.12
CA PRO A 45 33.46 -20.37 13.01
C PRO A 45 32.95 -19.33 14.03
N VAL A 46 33.59 -18.16 14.09
CA VAL A 46 33.25 -17.07 15.02
C VAL A 46 33.08 -15.80 14.20
N GLY A 47 31.95 -15.12 14.36
CA GLY A 47 31.72 -13.82 13.74
C GLY A 47 32.71 -12.79 14.26
N MET A 48 33.44 -12.15 13.37
CA MET A 48 34.42 -11.11 13.70
C MET A 48 34.26 -9.92 12.77
N LEU A 49 34.71 -8.74 13.21
CA LEU A 49 34.95 -7.63 12.32
C LEU A 49 36.27 -7.85 11.54
N PRO A 50 36.39 -7.29 10.32
CA PRO A 50 37.59 -7.42 9.49
C PRO A 50 38.89 -7.01 10.19
N ALA A 51 38.86 -5.93 10.96
CA ALA A 51 40.04 -5.46 11.70
C ALA A 51 40.45 -6.45 12.78
N GLU A 52 39.47 -7.05 13.47
CA GLU A 52 39.73 -8.08 14.50
C GLU A 52 40.34 -9.33 13.87
N ALA A 53 39.79 -9.81 12.75
CA ALA A 53 40.32 -10.97 12.03
C ALA A 53 41.75 -10.72 11.51
N LYS A 54 42.03 -9.51 11.00
CA LYS A 54 43.36 -9.10 10.57
C LYS A 54 44.34 -9.06 11.75
N GLY A 55 43.94 -8.48 12.87
CA GLY A 55 44.73 -8.47 14.11
C GLY A 55 45.07 -9.88 14.60
N VAL A 56 44.11 -10.81 14.57
CA VAL A 56 44.33 -12.22 14.93
C VAL A 56 45.30 -12.90 13.96
N ALA A 57 45.14 -12.71 12.64
CA ALA A 57 46.04 -13.29 11.65
C ALA A 57 47.49 -12.80 11.80
N ASP A 58 47.67 -11.51 12.09
CA ASP A 58 48.99 -10.91 12.34
C ASP A 58 49.60 -11.41 13.65
N ALA A 59 48.80 -11.48 14.73
CA ALA A 59 49.27 -11.96 16.03
C ALA A 59 49.68 -13.44 15.97
N LEU A 60 48.92 -14.28 15.26
CA LEU A 60 49.28 -15.69 15.05
C LEU A 60 50.59 -15.84 14.27
N LEU A 61 50.83 -14.99 13.29
CA LEU A 61 52.07 -15.02 12.51
C LEU A 61 53.25 -14.58 13.38
N MET A 62 53.11 -13.50 14.14
CA MET A 62 54.17 -13.01 15.02
C MET A 62 54.47 -13.98 16.18
N ASP A 63 53.45 -14.60 16.79
CA ASP A 63 53.63 -15.63 17.83
C ASP A 63 54.34 -16.87 17.26
N ALA A 64 53.99 -17.28 16.03
CA ALA A 64 54.70 -18.37 15.35
C ALA A 64 56.18 -18.04 15.08
N VAL A 65 56.49 -16.80 14.68
CA VAL A 65 57.86 -16.31 14.46
C VAL A 65 58.63 -16.27 15.78
N ALA A 66 58.07 -15.68 16.83
CA ALA A 66 58.70 -15.61 18.15
C ALA A 66 58.97 -17.02 18.70
N GLY A 67 58.00 -17.93 18.55
CA GLY A 67 58.07 -19.32 19.00
C GLY A 67 59.12 -20.19 18.29
N LEU A 68 59.80 -19.70 17.23
CA LEU A 68 60.92 -20.42 16.59
C LEU A 68 62.09 -20.68 17.55
N GLN A 69 62.29 -19.76 18.50
CA GLN A 69 63.30 -19.91 19.53
C GLN A 69 62.72 -20.72 20.69
N SER A 70 63.01 -22.02 20.68
CA SER A 70 62.75 -22.90 21.82
C SER A 70 64.02 -23.15 22.61
N THR A 71 63.86 -23.33 23.91
CA THR A 71 64.92 -23.73 24.82
C THR A 71 64.38 -24.69 25.85
N THR A 72 65.26 -25.56 26.37
CA THR A 72 64.91 -26.51 27.42
C THR A 72 65.66 -26.09 28.68
N LEU A 73 64.90 -25.89 29.77
CA LEU A 73 65.44 -25.50 31.06
C LEU A 73 65.32 -26.67 32.03
N SER A 74 66.43 -27.06 32.66
CA SER A 74 66.42 -28.00 33.78
C SER A 74 66.47 -27.22 35.09
N VAL A 75 65.39 -27.25 35.86
CA VAL A 75 65.24 -26.49 37.12
C VAL A 75 65.06 -27.42 38.32
N PRO A 76 65.52 -27.04 39.53
CA PRO A 76 65.30 -27.83 40.74
C PRO A 76 63.82 -27.78 41.18
N LEU A 77 63.41 -28.74 42.02
CA LEU A 77 62.06 -28.84 42.60
C LEU A 77 61.56 -27.57 43.34
N LYS A 78 62.45 -26.62 43.66
CA LYS A 78 62.06 -25.29 44.16
C LYS A 78 61.07 -24.56 43.23
N TYR A 79 61.12 -24.84 41.92
CA TYR A 79 60.27 -24.24 40.90
C TYR A 79 59.10 -25.14 40.49
N ALA A 80 58.70 -26.10 41.33
CA ALA A 80 57.58 -27.01 41.07
C ALA A 80 56.21 -26.32 40.92
N PHE A 81 56.09 -25.05 41.34
CA PHE A 81 54.88 -24.25 41.15
C PHE A 81 54.67 -23.78 39.71
N VAL A 82 55.66 -23.93 38.82
CA VAL A 82 55.55 -23.54 37.41
C VAL A 82 54.75 -24.59 36.63
N GLU A 83 53.73 -24.12 35.93
CA GLU A 83 52.83 -24.94 35.11
C GLU A 83 52.93 -24.61 33.62
N PRO A 84 52.56 -25.53 32.71
CA PRO A 84 52.41 -25.22 31.29
C PRO A 84 51.46 -24.03 31.07
N GLY A 85 51.91 -23.04 30.31
CA GLY A 85 51.22 -21.76 30.13
C GLY A 85 51.84 -20.60 30.91
N ASP A 86 52.61 -20.88 31.97
CA ASP A 86 53.30 -19.83 32.72
C ASP A 86 54.42 -19.19 31.91
N VAL A 87 54.64 -17.91 32.17
CA VAL A 87 55.72 -17.12 31.60
C VAL A 87 56.82 -16.95 32.64
N VAL A 88 58.04 -17.35 32.28
CA VAL A 88 59.23 -17.24 33.12
C VAL A 88 60.26 -16.34 32.47
N GLU A 89 60.96 -15.56 33.29
CA GLU A 89 62.11 -14.76 32.85
C GLU A 89 63.40 -15.52 33.10
N ALA A 90 64.12 -15.88 32.04
CA ALA A 90 65.42 -16.54 32.12
C ALA A 90 66.52 -15.53 31.82
N VAL A 91 67.46 -15.38 32.76
CA VAL A 91 68.65 -14.54 32.57
C VAL A 91 69.77 -15.38 31.96
N ALA A 92 70.19 -15.04 30.75
CA ALA A 92 71.31 -15.69 30.08
C ALA A 92 72.66 -15.27 30.67
N ARG A 93 73.72 -16.02 30.36
CA ARG A 93 75.07 -15.78 30.89
C ARG A 93 75.66 -14.42 30.47
N ASP A 94 75.15 -13.84 29.39
CA ASP A 94 75.52 -12.51 28.88
C ASP A 94 74.70 -11.38 29.53
N GLY A 95 73.84 -11.68 30.51
CA GLY A 95 73.01 -10.72 31.22
C GLY A 95 71.71 -10.33 30.51
N ARG A 96 71.42 -10.93 29.35
CA ARG A 96 70.14 -10.71 28.65
C ARG A 96 69.01 -11.45 29.34
N ILE A 97 67.85 -10.82 29.41
CA ILE A 97 66.62 -11.40 29.97
C ILE A 97 65.76 -11.89 28.81
N TYR A 98 65.41 -13.17 28.82
CA TYR A 98 64.50 -13.78 27.86
C TYR A 98 63.18 -14.11 28.56
N ARG A 99 62.08 -13.66 27.97
CA ARG A 99 60.73 -14.02 28.39
C ARG A 99 60.34 -15.32 27.68
N LEU A 100 60.05 -16.35 28.44
CA LEU A 100 59.84 -17.71 27.95
C LEU A 100 58.51 -18.26 28.45
N ARG A 101 57.65 -18.73 27.55
CA ARG A 101 56.41 -19.44 27.91
C ARG A 101 56.68 -20.94 27.98
N VAL A 102 56.29 -21.56 29.09
CA VAL A 102 56.43 -23.01 29.31
C VAL A 102 55.36 -23.75 28.49
N GLN A 103 55.77 -24.69 27.65
CA GLN A 103 54.85 -25.53 26.86
C GLN A 103 54.65 -26.91 27.47
N THR A 104 55.73 -27.55 27.88
CA THR A 104 55.71 -28.90 28.42
C THR A 104 56.53 -28.94 29.70
N ARG A 105 56.00 -29.59 30.74
CA ARG A 105 56.74 -29.95 31.95
C ARG A 105 56.93 -31.45 32.00
N LYS A 106 58.19 -31.89 32.16
CA LYS A 106 58.55 -33.30 32.38
C LYS A 106 59.21 -33.44 33.74
N ASP A 107 58.65 -34.31 34.57
CA ASP A 107 59.14 -34.54 35.92
C ASP A 107 60.20 -35.65 35.89
N GLN A 108 61.48 -35.29 36.07
CA GLN A 108 62.62 -36.21 36.06
C GLN A 108 63.19 -36.43 37.48
N GLY A 109 62.34 -36.91 38.39
CA GLY A 109 62.74 -37.23 39.76
C GLY A 109 63.09 -35.98 40.59
N ILE A 110 64.39 -35.67 40.69
CA ILE A 110 64.89 -34.54 41.50
C ILE A 110 65.04 -33.23 40.72
N TRP A 111 64.85 -33.26 39.40
CA TRP A 111 64.86 -32.09 38.51
C TRP A 111 63.58 -32.06 37.68
N LEU A 112 63.16 -30.86 37.30
CA LEU A 112 62.07 -30.60 36.37
C LEU A 112 62.67 -30.14 35.05
N GLU A 113 62.21 -30.71 33.95
CA GLU A 113 62.59 -30.29 32.60
C GLU A 113 61.42 -29.53 31.99
N LEU A 114 61.66 -28.25 31.68
CA LEU A 114 60.70 -27.34 31.08
C LEU A 114 61.09 -27.10 29.62
N GLU A 115 60.22 -27.46 28.69
CA GLU A 115 60.34 -27.06 27.30
C GLU A 115 59.65 -25.71 27.14
N CYS A 116 60.42 -24.68 26.83
CA CYS A 116 59.93 -23.32 26.72
C CYS A 116 60.10 -22.77 25.30
N ARG A 117 59.20 -21.87 24.91
CA ARG A 117 59.34 -21.04 23.71
C ARG A 117 59.49 -19.58 24.09
N LEU A 118 60.17 -18.81 23.25
CA LEU A 118 60.25 -17.37 23.40
C LEU A 118 58.84 -16.75 23.28
N ASP A 119 58.53 -15.83 24.19
CA ASP A 119 57.26 -15.11 24.27
C ASP A 119 57.54 -13.62 24.06
N ASP A 120 57.01 -13.06 22.96
CA ASP A 120 57.13 -11.63 22.65
C ASP A 120 55.78 -10.94 22.86
N VAL A 121 55.71 -9.99 23.79
CA VAL A 121 54.48 -9.22 24.07
C VAL A 121 54.11 -8.32 22.90
N GLY A 122 55.09 -7.86 22.11
CA GLY A 122 54.86 -7.05 20.91
C GLY A 122 54.17 -7.82 19.79
N ALA A 123 54.21 -9.16 19.81
CA ALA A 123 53.50 -10.00 18.85
C ALA A 123 51.97 -9.90 18.97
N LEU A 124 51.45 -9.38 20.09
CA LEU A 124 50.01 -9.25 20.34
C LEU A 124 49.44 -7.89 19.93
N ASP A 125 50.29 -6.93 19.55
CA ASP A 125 49.91 -5.56 19.22
C ASP A 125 49.99 -5.36 17.70
N SER A 126 48.87 -5.57 17.00
CA SER A 126 48.76 -5.31 15.55
C SER A 126 47.97 -4.03 15.28
N ALA A 127 48.42 -3.24 14.30
CA ALA A 127 47.70 -2.07 13.81
C ALA A 127 46.37 -2.41 13.12
N ALA A 128 46.10 -3.69 12.84
CA ALA A 128 44.81 -4.22 12.38
C ALA A 128 44.22 -3.49 11.14
N ILE A 129 45.10 -2.93 10.29
CA ILE A 129 44.68 -2.14 9.13
C ILE A 129 44.13 -3.07 8.07
N THR A 130 42.84 -2.89 7.76
CA THR A 130 42.09 -3.63 6.76
C THR A 130 41.24 -2.64 5.95
N ASP A 131 40.76 -3.08 4.79
CA ASP A 131 39.73 -2.34 4.06
C ASP A 131 38.42 -2.32 4.87
N GLU A 132 37.68 -1.21 4.78
CA GLU A 132 36.38 -0.97 5.45
C GLU A 132 35.21 -0.95 4.45
N GLY A 133 35.48 -1.17 3.15
CA GLY A 133 34.51 -1.11 2.06
C GLY A 133 33.46 -2.23 2.01
N TYR A 134 32.90 -2.65 3.14
CA TYR A 134 31.82 -3.64 3.18
C TYR A 134 30.48 -2.94 2.98
N ILE A 135 29.77 -3.35 1.94
CA ILE A 135 28.37 -3.00 1.71
C ILE A 135 27.51 -4.12 2.30
N THR A 136 26.65 -3.79 3.26
CA THR A 136 25.53 -4.64 3.66
C THR A 136 24.60 -4.80 2.47
N VAL A 137 24.38 -6.03 2.03
CA VAL A 137 23.49 -6.36 0.93
C VAL A 137 22.48 -7.37 1.46
N GLN A 138 21.35 -6.84 1.98
CA GLN A 138 19.97 -7.32 1.86
C GLN A 138 19.20 -7.09 3.17
N ASP A 139 18.56 -5.93 3.29
CA ASP A 139 17.34 -5.88 4.10
C ASP A 139 16.27 -6.71 3.40
N PRO A 140 15.56 -7.62 4.10
CA PRO A 140 14.44 -8.33 3.51
C PRO A 140 13.38 -7.31 3.07
N ALA A 141 13.04 -7.34 1.78
CA ALA A 141 12.01 -6.45 1.24
C ALA A 141 10.69 -6.66 2.00
N SER A 142 10.19 -5.59 2.61
CA SER A 142 8.88 -5.59 3.23
C SER A 142 7.81 -5.74 2.14
N MET A 143 6.83 -6.59 2.40
CA MET A 143 5.64 -6.71 1.56
C MET A 143 4.49 -6.01 2.30
N PRO A 144 4.05 -4.82 1.86
CA PRO A 144 2.96 -4.12 2.52
C PRO A 144 1.64 -4.88 2.38
N ASP A 145 0.75 -4.69 3.34
CA ASP A 145 -0.63 -5.18 3.23
C ASP A 145 -1.39 -4.42 2.14
N THR A 146 -2.46 -5.03 1.63
CA THR A 146 -3.30 -4.42 0.60
C THR A 146 -4.54 -3.82 1.24
N ILE A 147 -4.75 -2.52 1.02
CA ILE A 147 -6.02 -1.85 1.25
C ILE A 147 -6.94 -2.14 0.07
N LEU A 148 -8.13 -2.67 0.36
CA LEU A 148 -9.18 -2.93 -0.62
C LEU A 148 -10.34 -1.94 -0.43
N HIS A 149 -10.71 -1.25 -1.50
CA HIS A 149 -11.96 -0.51 -1.58
C HIS A 149 -12.89 -1.19 -2.56
N ALA A 150 -13.97 -1.77 -2.03
CA ALA A 150 -15.10 -2.23 -2.81
C ALA A 150 -16.10 -1.08 -3.02
N LEU A 151 -16.39 -0.80 -4.29
CA LEU A 151 -17.10 0.39 -4.73
C LEU A 151 -18.38 -0.01 -5.44
N ASP A 152 -19.51 0.25 -4.80
CA ASP A 152 -20.79 0.35 -5.49
C ASP A 152 -20.90 1.77 -6.06
N ALA A 153 -20.27 1.97 -7.21
CA ALA A 153 -20.17 3.26 -7.87
C ALA A 153 -21.11 3.32 -9.10
N PRO A 154 -21.44 4.52 -9.59
CA PRO A 154 -22.10 4.69 -10.88
C PRO A 154 -21.32 4.04 -12.04
N LEU A 155 -22.00 3.87 -13.17
CA LEU A 155 -21.38 3.31 -14.38
C LEU A 155 -20.24 4.23 -14.87
N LEU A 156 -19.01 3.71 -14.93
CA LEU A 156 -17.84 4.47 -15.39
C LEU A 156 -17.65 4.38 -16.91
N ARG A 157 -18.03 3.26 -17.51
CA ARG A 157 -17.87 2.98 -18.94
C ARG A 157 -19.08 2.21 -19.45
N ASP A 158 -19.51 2.50 -20.67
CA ASP A 158 -20.62 1.78 -21.32
C ASP A 158 -20.39 0.27 -21.40
N ALA A 159 -19.13 -0.17 -21.50
CA ALA A 159 -18.78 -1.60 -21.52
C ALA A 159 -19.07 -2.32 -20.18
N ASP A 160 -19.21 -1.57 -19.09
CA ASP A 160 -19.51 -2.10 -17.77
C ASP A 160 -21.02 -2.18 -17.51
N ASP A 161 -21.86 -2.00 -18.53
CA ASP A 161 -23.32 -1.95 -18.44
C ASP A 161 -23.96 -3.34 -18.23
N GLN A 162 -23.54 -4.01 -17.17
CA GLN A 162 -24.03 -5.30 -16.67
C GLN A 162 -24.01 -5.26 -15.14
N PRO A 163 -24.73 -6.15 -14.44
CA PRO A 163 -24.67 -6.21 -12.98
C PRO A 163 -23.22 -6.39 -12.51
N GLY A 164 -22.83 -5.62 -11.49
CA GLY A 164 -21.46 -5.64 -11.01
C GLY A 164 -21.08 -4.41 -10.21
N PHE A 165 -19.87 -4.46 -9.67
CA PHE A 165 -19.28 -3.42 -8.83
C PHE A 165 -17.81 -3.22 -9.21
N TYR A 166 -17.19 -2.20 -8.63
CA TYR A 166 -15.79 -1.86 -8.89
C TYR A 166 -14.91 -2.17 -7.68
N LEU A 167 -13.65 -2.51 -7.92
CA LEU A 167 -12.65 -2.75 -6.90
C LEU A 167 -11.43 -1.89 -7.18
N ALA A 168 -10.92 -1.26 -6.13
CA ALA A 168 -9.65 -0.56 -6.13
C ALA A 168 -8.78 -1.16 -5.03
N ALA A 169 -7.53 -1.48 -5.34
CA ALA A 169 -6.58 -2.00 -4.38
C ALA A 169 -5.30 -1.17 -4.41
N ALA A 170 -4.73 -0.90 -3.25
CA ALA A 170 -3.47 -0.19 -3.09
C ALA A 170 -2.67 -0.80 -1.94
N PRO A 171 -1.35 -0.68 -1.93
CA PRO A 171 -0.56 -0.99 -0.75
C PRO A 171 -0.84 -0.01 0.40
N ASP A 172 -0.76 -0.48 1.65
CA ASP A 172 -0.92 0.36 2.85
C ASP A 172 0.28 1.30 3.10
N SER A 173 1.46 0.91 2.61
CA SER A 173 2.66 1.74 2.54
C SER A 173 3.36 1.57 1.20
N ILE A 174 3.92 2.65 0.68
CA ILE A 174 4.86 2.62 -0.45
C ILE A 174 6.15 3.25 0.05
N ASN A 175 6.97 2.48 0.76
CA ASN A 175 8.36 2.88 0.92
C ASN A 175 9.10 2.61 -0.40
N VAL A 176 9.37 3.67 -1.17
CA VAL A 176 9.96 3.57 -2.52
C VAL A 176 11.31 2.83 -2.53
N ALA A 177 12.03 2.82 -1.41
CA ALA A 177 13.33 2.16 -1.31
C ALA A 177 13.24 0.66 -0.96
N THR A 178 12.15 0.19 -0.33
CA THR A 178 12.12 -1.15 0.28
C THR A 178 10.84 -1.96 0.02
N ASP A 179 9.69 -1.31 -0.21
CA ASP A 179 8.41 -1.99 -0.38
C ASP A 179 8.23 -2.51 -1.81
N GLN A 180 7.93 -3.81 -1.94
CA GLN A 180 7.66 -4.46 -3.23
C GLN A 180 6.22 -4.95 -3.33
N TRP A 181 5.24 -4.04 -3.40
CA TRP A 181 3.87 -4.45 -3.69
C TRP A 181 3.75 -4.91 -5.16
N LYS A 182 3.55 -6.22 -5.35
CA LYS A 182 3.47 -6.88 -6.67
C LYS A 182 2.04 -7.07 -7.17
N GLY A 183 1.07 -6.48 -6.49
CA GLY A 183 -0.35 -6.69 -6.73
C GLY A 183 -1.05 -7.44 -5.59
N ALA A 184 -2.35 -7.64 -5.78
CA ALA A 184 -3.21 -8.35 -4.84
C ALA A 184 -4.15 -9.31 -5.56
N ASN A 185 -4.40 -10.46 -4.94
CA ASN A 185 -5.45 -11.39 -5.33
C ASN A 185 -6.66 -11.12 -4.45
N VAL A 186 -7.79 -10.80 -5.07
CA VAL A 186 -9.05 -10.63 -4.36
C VAL A 186 -9.81 -11.94 -4.42
N ALA A 187 -10.23 -12.43 -3.27
CA ALA A 187 -11.09 -13.59 -3.12
C ALA A 187 -12.43 -13.16 -2.52
N SER A 188 -13.49 -13.90 -2.85
CA SER A 188 -14.83 -13.67 -2.32
C SER A 188 -15.43 -14.93 -1.73
N SER A 189 -16.25 -14.75 -0.70
CA SER A 189 -17.02 -15.79 -0.03
C SER A 189 -18.44 -15.30 0.26
N TRP A 190 -19.40 -16.23 0.30
CA TRP A 190 -20.78 -15.95 0.71
C TRP A 190 -21.02 -16.26 2.19
N ASP A 191 -20.22 -17.15 2.79
CA ASP A 191 -20.39 -17.68 4.14
C ASP A 191 -19.24 -17.31 5.11
N ASP A 192 -18.23 -16.58 4.63
CA ASP A 192 -16.98 -16.26 5.33
C ASP A 192 -16.10 -17.48 5.66
N VAL A 193 -16.36 -18.64 5.03
CA VAL A 193 -15.59 -19.87 5.27
C VAL A 193 -14.79 -20.21 4.02
N ASP A 194 -15.49 -20.44 2.92
CA ASP A 194 -14.87 -20.86 1.67
C ASP A 194 -14.68 -19.67 0.73
N TYR A 195 -13.41 -19.35 0.45
CA TYR A 195 -13.01 -18.23 -0.40
C TYR A 195 -12.61 -18.70 -1.79
N ALA A 196 -13.31 -18.20 -2.81
CA ALA A 196 -12.96 -18.41 -4.22
C ALA A 196 -12.23 -17.18 -4.78
N SER A 197 -11.25 -17.39 -5.67
CA SER A 197 -10.58 -16.29 -6.36
C SER A 197 -11.56 -15.53 -7.26
N LEU A 198 -11.61 -14.22 -7.09
CA LEU A 198 -12.49 -13.32 -7.85
C LEU A 198 -11.72 -12.65 -9.01
N LEU A 199 -10.56 -12.07 -8.71
CA LEU A 199 -9.65 -11.47 -9.70
C LEU A 199 -8.26 -11.21 -9.10
N SER A 200 -7.30 -10.90 -9.97
CA SER A 200 -5.99 -10.36 -9.60
C SER A 200 -5.86 -8.90 -10.05
N ILE A 201 -5.35 -8.05 -9.16
CA ILE A 201 -5.08 -6.63 -9.40
C ILE A 201 -3.56 -6.43 -9.35
N LEU A 202 -2.96 -6.03 -10.48
CA LEU A 202 -1.51 -5.84 -10.61
C LEU A 202 -1.08 -4.35 -10.59
N GLU A 203 -2.03 -3.44 -10.80
CA GLU A 203 -1.77 -1.99 -10.84
C GLU A 203 -2.42 -1.37 -9.60
N ALA A 204 -1.63 -0.64 -8.81
CA ALA A 204 -2.12 0.03 -7.62
C ALA A 204 -3.08 1.16 -8.03
N ALA A 205 -4.20 1.27 -7.32
CA ALA A 205 -5.10 2.40 -7.43
C ALA A 205 -4.64 3.55 -6.54
N THR A 206 -4.95 4.78 -6.95
CA THR A 206 -4.76 5.96 -6.10
C THR A 206 -5.97 6.06 -5.17
N VAL A 207 -5.77 5.74 -3.90
CA VAL A 207 -6.82 5.66 -2.86
C VAL A 207 -6.41 6.46 -1.64
N GLY A 208 -7.35 6.77 -0.76
CA GLY A 208 -7.08 7.58 0.41
C GLY A 208 -8.35 7.94 1.16
N GLU A 209 -8.29 9.01 1.93
CA GLU A 209 -9.40 9.50 2.72
C GLU A 209 -9.48 11.03 2.77
N SER A 210 -10.68 11.56 3.04
CA SER A 210 -10.89 12.98 3.25
C SER A 210 -10.43 13.39 4.65
N LEU A 211 -9.61 14.43 4.74
CA LEU A 211 -9.19 15.02 6.02
C LEU A 211 -10.15 16.11 6.48
N THR A 212 -10.88 16.73 5.55
CA THR A 212 -11.88 17.76 5.83
C THR A 212 -13.22 17.38 5.22
N VAL A 213 -14.30 17.99 5.73
CA VAL A 213 -15.63 17.83 5.16
C VAL A 213 -15.75 18.64 3.86
N LEU A 214 -16.22 18.02 2.78
CA LEU A 214 -16.59 18.74 1.56
C LEU A 214 -17.95 19.44 1.78
N PRO A 215 -18.05 20.77 1.65
CA PRO A 215 -19.30 21.47 1.91
C PRO A 215 -20.45 21.01 1.00
N ALA A 216 -21.68 21.09 1.52
CA ALA A 216 -22.88 20.83 0.76
C ALA A 216 -22.99 21.78 -0.45
N TRP A 217 -23.35 21.23 -1.61
CA TRP A 217 -23.49 21.99 -2.85
C TRP A 217 -24.90 21.85 -3.41
N ASN A 218 -25.50 22.98 -3.81
CA ASN A 218 -26.83 23.03 -4.42
C ASN A 218 -26.82 23.69 -5.81
N GLY A 219 -25.65 24.04 -6.35
CA GLY A 219 -25.53 24.79 -7.60
C GLY A 219 -25.67 23.94 -8.87
N GLY A 220 -25.88 22.62 -8.73
CA GLY A 220 -26.06 21.70 -9.86
C GLY A 220 -24.75 21.38 -10.60
N PRO A 221 -24.83 20.86 -11.85
CA PRO A 221 -23.69 20.33 -12.60
C PRO A 221 -22.86 21.45 -13.26
N VAL A 222 -22.41 22.40 -12.45
CA VAL A 222 -21.51 23.50 -12.85
C VAL A 222 -20.22 23.44 -12.04
N PHE A 223 -19.24 24.26 -12.41
CA PHE A 223 -18.01 24.36 -11.64
C PHE A 223 -18.29 25.01 -10.28
N ASP A 224 -17.97 24.27 -9.24
CA ASP A 224 -17.88 24.73 -7.85
C ASP A 224 -16.43 25.19 -7.59
N GLU A 225 -16.23 26.50 -7.66
CA GLU A 225 -14.93 27.14 -7.44
C GLU A 225 -14.74 27.55 -5.97
N ALA A 226 -15.75 27.36 -5.11
CA ALA A 226 -15.73 27.82 -3.73
C ALA A 226 -15.37 26.70 -2.74
N SER A 227 -15.79 25.47 -3.02
CA SER A 227 -15.49 24.33 -2.16
C SER A 227 -14.02 23.95 -2.21
N VAL A 228 -13.50 23.56 -1.05
CA VAL A 228 -12.13 23.08 -0.85
C VAL A 228 -12.22 21.75 -0.10
N LEU A 229 -11.46 20.76 -0.53
CA LEU A 229 -11.35 19.46 0.14
C LEU A 229 -9.89 19.12 0.36
N ARG A 230 -9.51 18.83 1.59
CA ARG A 230 -8.21 18.23 1.89
C ARG A 230 -8.33 16.72 1.94
N VAL A 231 -7.45 16.01 1.24
CA VAL A 231 -7.40 14.56 1.18
C VAL A 231 -5.99 14.08 1.46
N GLU A 232 -5.86 12.93 2.13
CA GLU A 232 -4.61 12.17 2.19
C GLU A 232 -4.72 10.99 1.24
N MET A 233 -3.77 10.86 0.31
CA MET A 233 -3.81 9.85 -0.75
C MET A 233 -2.54 8.99 -0.75
N LEU A 234 -2.73 7.69 -0.94
CA LEU A 234 -1.71 6.74 -1.37
C LEU A 234 -1.60 6.81 -2.89
N GLY A 235 -0.53 7.45 -3.37
CA GLY A 235 -0.33 7.79 -4.77
C GLY A 235 -0.62 9.27 -5.09
N GLN A 236 -0.17 9.70 -6.27
CA GLN A 236 -0.14 11.12 -6.62
C GLN A 236 -1.39 11.56 -7.38
N LEU A 237 -1.79 12.82 -7.15
CA LEU A 237 -2.83 13.51 -7.90
C LEU A 237 -2.21 14.64 -8.74
N SER A 238 -2.80 14.90 -9.90
CA SER A 238 -2.32 15.93 -10.83
C SER A 238 -3.40 16.99 -11.10
N SER A 239 -2.97 18.25 -11.11
CA SER A 239 -3.81 19.36 -11.60
C SER A 239 -4.05 19.25 -13.11
N THR A 240 -5.18 19.78 -13.56
CA THR A 240 -5.58 19.82 -14.97
C THR A 240 -6.17 21.18 -15.33
N SER A 241 -6.50 21.39 -16.61
CA SER A 241 -7.16 22.60 -17.07
C SER A 241 -8.67 22.44 -17.14
N ARG A 242 -9.40 23.56 -17.03
CA ARG A 242 -10.86 23.59 -17.23
C ARG A 242 -11.26 23.04 -18.60
N ALA A 243 -10.49 23.34 -19.64
CA ALA A 243 -10.75 22.88 -21.00
C ALA A 243 -10.60 21.35 -21.11
N ALA A 244 -9.55 20.78 -20.52
CA ALA A 244 -9.35 19.32 -20.51
C ALA A 244 -10.50 18.60 -19.79
N MET A 245 -10.96 19.13 -18.66
CA MET A 245 -12.11 18.54 -17.96
C MET A 245 -13.41 18.58 -18.77
N LEU A 246 -13.62 19.63 -19.56
CA LEU A 246 -14.81 19.75 -20.43
C LEU A 246 -14.73 18.85 -21.67
N LEU A 247 -13.53 18.55 -22.15
CA LEU A 247 -13.32 17.72 -23.34
C LEU A 247 -13.35 16.21 -23.03
N ASP A 248 -12.88 15.83 -21.84
CA ASP A 248 -12.80 14.44 -21.41
C ASP A 248 -13.41 14.27 -20.03
N GLU A 249 -14.48 13.48 -19.96
CA GLU A 249 -15.24 13.17 -18.75
C GLU A 249 -14.49 12.29 -17.73
N THR A 250 -13.42 11.62 -18.14
CA THR A 250 -12.64 10.71 -17.29
C THR A 250 -11.55 11.42 -16.49
N VAL A 251 -11.19 12.64 -16.89
CA VAL A 251 -10.12 13.41 -16.25
C VAL A 251 -10.51 13.78 -14.83
N ASN A 252 -9.63 13.43 -13.88
CA ASN A 252 -9.69 13.76 -12.45
C ASN A 252 -11.02 13.39 -11.78
N ALA A 253 -11.65 12.29 -12.18
CA ALA A 253 -12.81 11.75 -11.49
C ALA A 253 -12.38 11.07 -10.18
N LEU A 254 -12.92 11.53 -9.05
CA LEU A 254 -12.63 11.05 -7.71
C LEU A 254 -13.95 10.66 -7.03
N LEU A 255 -14.03 9.47 -6.48
CA LEU A 255 -15.13 9.07 -5.59
C LEU A 255 -14.79 9.55 -4.17
N VAL A 256 -15.61 10.43 -3.60
CA VAL A 256 -15.52 10.91 -2.22
C VAL A 256 -16.78 10.44 -1.47
N GLY A 257 -16.62 9.51 -0.53
CA GLY A 257 -17.74 8.83 0.11
C GLY A 257 -18.58 8.07 -0.92
N ASP A 258 -19.73 8.63 -1.28
CA ASP A 258 -20.64 8.14 -2.32
C ASP A 258 -20.85 9.14 -3.49
N GLU A 259 -20.23 10.32 -3.44
CA GLU A 259 -20.26 11.31 -4.52
C GLU A 259 -19.10 11.09 -5.49
N VAL A 260 -19.39 11.12 -6.80
CA VAL A 260 -18.32 11.25 -7.79
C VAL A 260 -18.13 12.73 -8.09
N VAL A 261 -16.97 13.26 -7.69
CA VAL A 261 -16.54 14.62 -8.00
C VAL A 261 -15.48 14.59 -9.10
N ARG A 262 -15.33 15.70 -9.81
CA ARG A 262 -14.15 15.92 -10.66
C ARG A 262 -13.43 17.16 -10.19
N PHE A 263 -12.12 17.14 -10.03
CA PHE A 263 -11.36 18.29 -9.53
C PHE A 263 -10.40 18.85 -10.58
N ARG A 264 -10.23 20.18 -10.57
CA ARG A 264 -9.28 20.86 -11.46
C ARG A 264 -7.89 20.93 -10.86
N ASN A 265 -7.80 21.45 -9.64
CA ASN A 265 -6.52 21.72 -9.00
C ASN A 265 -6.28 20.69 -7.90
N ALA A 266 -5.08 20.12 -7.89
CA ALA A 266 -4.53 19.34 -6.80
C ALA A 266 -3.22 20.00 -6.37
N GLU A 267 -3.29 20.76 -5.29
CA GLU A 267 -2.14 21.42 -4.67
C GLU A 267 -1.58 20.50 -3.59
N LEU A 268 -0.31 20.11 -3.73
CA LEU A 268 0.36 19.28 -2.72
C LEU A 268 0.67 20.14 -1.49
N VAL A 269 0.15 19.74 -0.32
CA VAL A 269 0.32 20.44 0.95
C VAL A 269 1.44 19.79 1.77
N GLU A 270 1.45 18.46 1.82
CA GLU A 270 2.40 17.67 2.58
C GLU A 270 2.68 16.36 1.84
N ALA A 271 3.91 15.87 1.93
CA ALA A 271 4.33 14.60 1.34
C ALA A 271 5.15 13.81 2.36
N ASP A 272 4.70 12.59 2.65
CA ASP A 272 5.44 11.56 3.36
C ASP A 272 5.89 10.51 2.33
N GLU A 273 7.04 10.77 1.71
CA GLU A 273 7.60 9.93 0.64
C GLU A 273 8.00 8.54 1.14
N ASP A 274 8.35 8.42 2.43
CA ASP A 274 8.73 7.14 3.06
C ASP A 274 7.53 6.20 3.21
N ARG A 275 6.32 6.75 3.33
CA ARG A 275 5.06 5.98 3.40
C ARG A 275 4.25 6.02 2.11
N GLY A 276 4.64 6.86 1.15
CA GLY A 276 3.91 7.10 -0.10
C GLY A 276 2.57 7.82 0.09
N ARG A 277 2.45 8.62 1.14
CA ARG A 277 1.24 9.38 1.49
C ARG A 277 1.39 10.84 1.13
N TYR A 278 0.41 11.37 0.42
CA TYR A 278 0.42 12.73 -0.11
C TYR A 278 -0.86 13.44 0.28
N THR A 279 -0.73 14.53 1.02
CA THR A 279 -1.85 15.38 1.40
C THR A 279 -2.06 16.45 0.35
N TYR A 280 -3.22 16.43 -0.30
CA TYR A 280 -3.60 17.39 -1.33
C TYR A 280 -4.73 18.29 -0.86
N GLN A 281 -4.67 19.57 -1.27
CA GLN A 281 -5.79 20.49 -1.27
C GLN A 281 -6.41 20.52 -2.68
N LEU A 282 -7.64 20.04 -2.78
CA LEU A 282 -8.40 19.95 -4.02
C LEU A 282 -9.37 21.12 -4.16
N THR A 283 -9.40 21.74 -5.34
CA THR A 283 -10.32 22.85 -5.67
C THR A 283 -10.79 22.81 -7.14
N GLY A 284 -11.84 23.59 -7.43
CA GLY A 284 -12.42 23.70 -8.77
C GLY A 284 -13.16 22.44 -9.17
N PHE A 285 -14.20 22.10 -8.42
CA PHE A 285 -14.92 20.84 -8.56
C PHE A 285 -16.03 20.89 -9.62
N ILE A 286 -16.34 19.75 -10.22
CA ILE A 286 -17.66 19.45 -10.79
C ILE A 286 -18.28 18.41 -9.87
N ARG A 287 -19.41 18.77 -9.25
CA ARG A 287 -20.11 17.99 -8.23
C ARG A 287 -21.22 17.13 -8.84
N GLY A 288 -21.58 16.04 -8.16
CA GLY A 288 -22.69 15.15 -8.50
C GLY A 288 -22.51 14.44 -9.85
N PHE A 289 -21.28 14.23 -10.28
CA PHE A 289 -20.98 13.66 -11.59
C PHE A 289 -21.55 12.23 -11.70
N ARG A 290 -21.95 11.84 -12.92
CA ARG A 290 -22.60 10.53 -13.18
C ARG A 290 -23.79 10.21 -12.27
N GLY A 291 -24.64 11.20 -12.01
CA GLY A 291 -25.92 10.99 -11.32
C GLY A 291 -25.80 10.86 -9.80
N THR A 292 -24.73 11.39 -9.21
CA THR A 292 -24.47 11.33 -7.76
C THR A 292 -24.90 12.58 -7.01
N GLU A 293 -25.83 13.36 -7.57
CA GLU A 293 -26.28 14.62 -6.95
C GLU A 293 -26.93 14.41 -5.58
N TRP A 294 -27.52 13.23 -5.35
CA TRP A 294 -28.11 12.83 -4.07
C TRP A 294 -27.07 12.73 -2.94
N ALA A 295 -25.79 12.56 -3.26
CA ALA A 295 -24.69 12.43 -2.30
C ALA A 295 -23.99 13.77 -1.98
N MET A 296 -24.35 14.87 -2.65
CA MET A 296 -23.64 16.15 -2.56
C MET A 296 -23.77 16.89 -1.22
N GLY A 297 -24.76 16.54 -0.39
CA GLY A 297 -25.11 17.28 0.83
C GLY A 297 -24.61 16.67 2.14
N GLY A 298 -24.16 15.42 2.14
CA GLY A 298 -24.04 14.59 3.35
C GLY A 298 -22.62 14.22 3.77
N HIS A 299 -21.59 14.91 3.26
CA HIS A 299 -20.20 14.53 3.49
C HIS A 299 -19.77 14.62 4.95
N ALA A 300 -18.86 13.71 5.32
CA ALA A 300 -18.09 13.73 6.55
C ALA A 300 -16.58 13.72 6.29
N ALA A 301 -15.79 14.02 7.32
CA ALA A 301 -14.35 13.77 7.31
C ALA A 301 -14.09 12.27 7.54
N GLY A 302 -12.96 11.76 7.03
CA GLY A 302 -12.62 10.33 7.06
C GLY A 302 -13.35 9.50 6.00
N GLU A 303 -13.92 10.14 4.98
CA GLU A 303 -14.57 9.42 3.89
C GLU A 303 -13.55 8.88 2.91
N ARG A 304 -13.83 7.70 2.35
CA ARG A 304 -13.01 7.13 1.27
C ARG A 304 -12.86 8.10 0.11
N CYS A 305 -11.64 8.20 -0.40
CA CYS A 305 -11.28 8.92 -1.62
C CYS A 305 -10.65 7.92 -2.59
N VAL A 306 -11.25 7.70 -3.76
CA VAL A 306 -10.69 6.78 -4.77
C VAL A 306 -10.67 7.44 -6.13
N LEU A 307 -9.49 7.54 -6.75
CA LEU A 307 -9.34 8.07 -8.09
C LEU A 307 -9.88 7.06 -9.12
N LEU A 308 -10.91 7.46 -9.85
CA LEU A 308 -11.61 6.62 -10.82
C LEU A 308 -10.89 6.68 -12.16
N ASN A 309 -9.89 5.82 -12.32
CA ASN A 309 -9.16 5.64 -13.57
C ASN A 309 -9.06 4.15 -13.93
N ARG A 310 -8.16 3.81 -14.86
CA ARG A 310 -7.95 2.43 -15.34
C ARG A 310 -7.49 1.42 -14.28
N SER A 311 -6.98 1.88 -13.13
CA SER A 311 -6.55 1.01 -12.02
C SER A 311 -7.72 0.36 -11.30
N VAL A 312 -8.90 1.00 -11.36
CA VAL A 312 -10.15 0.45 -10.82
C VAL A 312 -10.62 -0.69 -11.73
N ARG A 313 -10.83 -1.87 -11.14
CA ARG A 313 -11.23 -3.08 -11.86
C ARG A 313 -12.72 -3.35 -11.69
N ARG A 314 -13.39 -3.69 -12.79
CA ARG A 314 -14.79 -4.11 -12.79
C ARG A 314 -14.90 -5.59 -12.42
N VAL A 315 -15.85 -5.91 -11.55
CA VAL A 315 -16.30 -7.27 -11.27
C VAL A 315 -17.73 -7.39 -11.76
N ASN A 316 -17.96 -8.33 -12.68
CA ASN A 316 -19.29 -8.65 -13.15
C ASN A 316 -19.94 -9.65 -12.18
N THR A 317 -21.22 -9.42 -11.87
CA THR A 317 -22.03 -10.26 -11.01
C THR A 317 -23.33 -10.63 -11.73
N GLN A 318 -24.15 -11.44 -11.08
CA GLN A 318 -25.50 -11.74 -11.54
C GLN A 318 -26.53 -10.82 -10.87
N LEU A 319 -27.75 -10.74 -11.43
CA LEU A 319 -28.82 -9.90 -10.88
C LEU A 319 -29.30 -10.38 -9.50
N ASN A 320 -29.37 -11.70 -9.30
CA ASN A 320 -29.74 -12.32 -8.02
C ASN A 320 -28.69 -12.12 -6.91
N GLU A 321 -27.49 -11.64 -7.25
CA GLU A 321 -26.43 -11.33 -6.30
C GLU A 321 -26.50 -9.89 -5.77
N LEU A 322 -27.34 -9.04 -6.36
CA LEU A 322 -27.55 -7.67 -5.88
C LEU A 322 -28.27 -7.70 -4.52
N GLN A 323 -27.94 -6.76 -3.64
CA GLN A 323 -28.44 -6.66 -2.26
C GLN A 323 -28.08 -7.86 -1.37
N VAL A 324 -27.21 -8.76 -1.83
CA VAL A 324 -26.70 -9.88 -1.03
C VAL A 324 -25.30 -9.53 -0.54
N GLN A 325 -25.10 -9.63 0.77
CA GLN A 325 -23.78 -9.42 1.38
C GLN A 325 -22.82 -10.53 0.95
N ARG A 326 -21.59 -10.13 0.61
CA ARG A 326 -20.45 -11.03 0.41
C ARG A 326 -19.27 -10.58 1.25
N TRP A 327 -18.37 -11.51 1.52
CA TRP A 327 -17.10 -11.27 2.16
C TRP A 327 -16.00 -11.20 1.12
N LEU A 328 -15.15 -10.19 1.21
CA LEU A 328 -14.01 -9.98 0.33
C LEU A 328 -12.72 -10.03 1.15
N LYS A 329 -11.71 -10.70 0.61
CA LYS A 329 -10.33 -10.67 1.13
C LYS A 329 -9.39 -10.26 0.01
N ALA A 330 -8.58 -9.24 0.25
CA ALA A 330 -7.47 -8.89 -0.64
C ALA A 330 -6.17 -9.42 -0.04
N THR A 331 -5.49 -10.31 -0.76
CA THR A 331 -4.22 -10.89 -0.35
C THR A 331 -3.11 -10.31 -1.21
N THR A 332 -2.14 -9.62 -0.60
CA THR A 332 -0.93 -9.18 -1.32
C THR A 332 -0.22 -10.39 -1.91
N VAL A 333 0.24 -10.29 -3.16
CA VAL A 333 1.01 -11.36 -3.81
C VAL A 333 2.25 -11.69 -2.98
N GLY A 334 2.35 -12.94 -2.52
CA GLY A 334 3.43 -13.41 -1.62
C GLY A 334 3.00 -13.59 -0.16
N LYS A 335 1.80 -13.14 0.23
CA LYS A 335 1.19 -13.41 1.55
C LYS A 335 0.14 -14.52 1.49
N TYR A 336 -0.23 -15.04 2.66
CA TYR A 336 -1.29 -16.04 2.79
C TYR A 336 -2.65 -15.38 3.01
N ILE A 337 -3.70 -15.96 2.42
CA ILE A 337 -5.09 -15.50 2.59
C ILE A 337 -5.59 -15.58 4.04
N THR A 338 -4.99 -16.47 4.84
CA THR A 338 -5.32 -16.66 6.27
C THR A 338 -4.96 -15.45 7.12
N ASP A 339 -4.01 -14.64 6.66
CA ASP A 339 -3.51 -13.47 7.40
C ASP A 339 -4.39 -12.23 7.13
N MET A 340 -5.24 -12.30 6.10
CA MET A 340 -6.02 -11.17 5.61
C MET A 340 -7.40 -11.13 6.28
N GLN A 341 -7.79 -9.95 6.74
CA GLN A 341 -9.09 -9.74 7.36
C GLN A 341 -10.22 -9.68 6.32
N PRO A 342 -11.37 -10.31 6.59
CA PRO A 342 -12.53 -10.24 5.71
C PRO A 342 -13.22 -8.88 5.77
N GLN A 343 -13.65 -8.38 4.62
CA GLN A 343 -14.45 -7.16 4.48
C GLN A 343 -15.85 -7.51 3.97
N ALA A 344 -16.89 -7.17 4.73
CA ALA A 344 -18.27 -7.29 4.25
C ALA A 344 -18.57 -6.21 3.19
N PHE A 345 -19.20 -6.61 2.10
CA PHE A 345 -19.61 -5.72 1.03
C PHE A 345 -20.94 -6.16 0.42
N THR A 346 -21.82 -5.20 0.14
CA THR A 346 -23.12 -5.43 -0.50
C THR A 346 -23.23 -4.49 -1.69
N SER A 347 -23.36 -5.04 -2.90
CA SER A 347 -23.63 -4.23 -4.10
C SER A 347 -25.12 -3.99 -4.22
N THR A 348 -25.53 -2.73 -4.33
CA THR A 348 -26.93 -2.31 -4.52
C THR A 348 -27.30 -2.11 -5.99
N GLY A 349 -26.33 -2.25 -6.90
CA GLY A 349 -26.52 -2.08 -8.33
C GLY A 349 -26.53 -0.62 -8.78
N ARG A 350 -25.76 0.27 -8.13
CA ARG A 350 -25.75 1.71 -8.46
C ARG A 350 -25.38 2.00 -9.91
N ALA A 351 -24.54 1.15 -10.54
CA ALA A 351 -24.18 1.29 -11.95
C ALA A 351 -25.37 1.08 -12.93
N LEU A 352 -26.40 0.35 -12.51
CA LEU A 352 -27.61 0.09 -13.28
C LEU A 352 -28.76 1.05 -12.92
N LYS A 353 -28.59 1.87 -11.87
CA LYS A 353 -29.66 2.73 -11.37
C LYS A 353 -29.84 3.96 -12.29
N PRO A 354 -31.04 4.19 -12.86
CA PRO A 354 -31.29 5.36 -13.69
C PRO A 354 -31.06 6.66 -12.92
N PHE A 355 -30.48 7.65 -13.60
CA PHE A 355 -30.26 8.99 -13.04
C PHE A 355 -31.59 9.71 -12.79
N ALA A 356 -31.60 10.62 -11.82
CA ALA A 356 -32.78 11.42 -11.50
C ALA A 356 -33.19 12.27 -12.71
N PRO A 357 -34.47 12.25 -13.14
CA PRO A 357 -34.95 13.13 -14.19
C PRO A 357 -34.67 14.60 -13.87
N VAL A 358 -34.44 15.42 -14.89
CA VAL A 358 -34.13 16.86 -14.72
C VAL A 358 -35.24 17.72 -15.26
N GLY A 359 -35.27 18.98 -14.78
CA GLY A 359 -36.24 19.96 -15.25
C GLY A 359 -37.68 19.59 -14.91
N LEU A 360 -37.93 18.91 -13.77
CA LEU A 360 -39.29 18.64 -13.31
C LEU A 360 -40.02 19.96 -13.09
N ARG A 361 -41.08 20.14 -13.86
CA ARG A 361 -41.98 21.28 -13.83
C ARG A 361 -43.36 20.81 -13.44
N ALA A 362 -44.00 21.54 -12.54
CA ALA A 362 -45.40 21.39 -12.21
C ALA A 362 -46.10 22.68 -12.63
N LEU A 363 -46.92 22.60 -13.68
CA LEU A 363 -47.75 23.70 -14.15
C LEU A 363 -49.16 23.48 -13.65
N THR A 364 -49.62 24.34 -12.76
CA THR A 364 -50.99 24.30 -12.26
C THR A 364 -51.90 25.07 -13.22
N GLU A 365 -52.99 24.41 -13.64
CA GLU A 365 -54.01 24.97 -14.52
C GLU A 365 -55.35 24.97 -13.78
N GLU A 366 -55.90 26.17 -13.55
CA GLU A 366 -57.13 26.38 -12.78
C GLU A 366 -58.30 25.60 -13.41
N GLY A 367 -58.98 24.78 -12.59
CA GLY A 367 -60.10 23.94 -13.03
C GLY A 367 -59.71 22.68 -13.81
N VAL A 368 -58.42 22.40 -14.03
CA VAL A 368 -57.91 21.20 -14.72
C VAL A 368 -57.08 20.32 -13.78
N GLY A 369 -56.11 20.91 -13.08
CA GLY A 369 -55.20 20.21 -12.18
C GLY A 369 -53.74 20.61 -12.41
N VAL A 370 -52.82 19.67 -12.20
CA VAL A 370 -51.37 19.92 -12.32
C VAL A 370 -50.77 19.10 -13.46
N HIS A 371 -50.21 19.77 -14.45
CA HIS A 371 -49.43 19.14 -15.51
C HIS A 371 -47.96 19.05 -15.12
N LEU A 372 -47.47 17.83 -14.99
CA LEU A 372 -46.06 17.52 -14.75
C LEU A 372 -45.34 17.23 -16.06
N SER A 373 -44.16 17.81 -16.23
CA SER A 373 -43.24 17.47 -17.32
C SER A 373 -41.79 17.42 -16.81
N TRP A 374 -40.98 16.54 -17.40
CA TRP A 374 -39.57 16.38 -17.05
C TRP A 374 -38.74 15.94 -18.26
N GLN A 375 -37.43 15.88 -18.09
CA GLN A 375 -36.50 15.39 -19.11
C GLN A 375 -35.75 14.17 -18.60
N ARG A 376 -35.69 13.13 -19.44
CA ARG A 376 -34.91 11.92 -19.18
C ARG A 376 -33.42 12.23 -19.18
N ARG A 377 -32.67 11.51 -18.35
CA ARG A 377 -31.21 11.43 -18.42
C ARG A 377 -30.78 10.03 -18.82
N THR A 378 -29.58 9.91 -19.39
CA THR A 378 -28.96 8.63 -19.67
C THR A 378 -27.68 8.46 -18.86
N ARG A 379 -27.43 7.23 -18.44
CA ARG A 379 -26.20 6.80 -17.77
C ARG A 379 -25.12 6.33 -18.75
N LEU A 380 -25.52 6.09 -20.00
CA LEU A 380 -24.64 5.70 -21.10
C LEU A 380 -24.09 6.92 -21.82
N SER A 381 -23.03 6.70 -22.58
CA SER A 381 -22.43 7.73 -23.43
C SER A 381 -23.46 8.23 -24.45
N TYR A 382 -23.52 9.54 -24.64
CA TYR A 382 -24.47 10.18 -25.55
C TYR A 382 -23.77 11.19 -26.45
N ARG A 383 -24.40 11.47 -27.59
CA ARG A 383 -23.97 12.49 -28.53
C ARG A 383 -25.14 13.41 -28.81
N TYR A 384 -25.09 14.64 -28.32
CA TYR A 384 -26.18 15.60 -28.54
C TYR A 384 -26.05 16.35 -29.88
N GLY A 385 -24.82 16.64 -30.32
CA GLY A 385 -24.54 17.41 -31.56
C GLY A 385 -23.97 16.55 -32.71
N GLY A 386 -24.14 17.02 -33.94
CA GLY A 386 -23.62 16.38 -35.17
C GLY A 386 -24.70 15.75 -36.04
N VAL A 387 -24.28 14.94 -37.02
CA VAL A 387 -25.17 14.39 -38.07
C VAL A 387 -26.18 13.37 -37.54
N SER A 388 -25.93 12.78 -36.36
CA SER A 388 -26.84 11.83 -35.73
C SER A 388 -26.80 11.97 -34.20
N PRO A 389 -27.62 12.88 -33.63
CA PRO A 389 -27.83 12.93 -32.20
C PRO A 389 -28.36 11.57 -31.70
N SER A 390 -27.75 11.04 -30.63
CA SER A 390 -28.14 9.79 -30.02
C SER A 390 -28.03 9.91 -28.51
N VAL A 391 -29.15 9.67 -27.82
CA VAL A 391 -29.22 9.61 -26.36
C VAL A 391 -29.79 8.24 -26.00
N PRO A 392 -28.95 7.24 -25.72
CA PRO A 392 -29.40 5.88 -25.44
C PRO A 392 -30.37 5.84 -24.26
N LEU A 393 -31.33 4.90 -24.29
CA LEU A 393 -32.28 4.71 -23.20
C LEU A 393 -31.58 4.12 -21.96
N GLY A 394 -30.75 3.10 -22.16
CA GLY A 394 -30.06 2.37 -21.08
C GLY A 394 -30.94 1.35 -20.34
N GLU A 395 -32.23 1.27 -20.70
CA GLU A 395 -33.24 0.36 -20.18
C GLU A 395 -34.02 -0.27 -21.34
N ALA A 396 -34.76 -1.36 -21.12
CA ALA A 396 -35.54 -2.01 -22.17
C ALA A 396 -36.80 -1.20 -22.56
N THR A 397 -37.39 -0.48 -21.61
CA THR A 397 -38.57 0.38 -21.84
C THR A 397 -38.46 1.70 -21.08
N GLU A 398 -39.01 2.78 -21.64
CA GLU A 398 -39.07 4.07 -20.97
C GLU A 398 -40.30 4.13 -20.07
N ARG A 399 -40.09 4.04 -18.76
CA ARG A 399 -41.14 4.10 -17.75
C ARG A 399 -40.70 4.93 -16.55
N TYR A 400 -41.65 5.65 -15.97
CA TYR A 400 -41.44 6.49 -14.80
C TYR A 400 -42.42 6.13 -13.71
N ARG A 401 -41.98 6.21 -12.47
CA ARG A 401 -42.87 6.23 -11.32
C ARG A 401 -43.03 7.67 -10.85
N VAL A 402 -44.28 8.09 -10.75
CA VAL A 402 -44.68 9.37 -10.18
C VAL A 402 -45.36 9.13 -8.85
N GLN A 403 -44.95 9.86 -7.82
CA GLN A 403 -45.54 9.79 -6.50
C GLN A 403 -46.02 11.18 -6.08
N VAL A 404 -47.19 11.24 -5.46
CA VAL A 404 -47.81 12.46 -4.95
C VAL A 404 -47.84 12.37 -3.43
N PHE A 405 -47.30 13.39 -2.77
CA PHE A 405 -47.26 13.50 -1.32
C PHE A 405 -47.97 14.76 -0.84
N ALA A 406 -48.64 14.66 0.31
CA ALA A 406 -49.04 15.80 1.13
C ALA A 406 -48.21 15.78 2.42
N GLY A 407 -47.24 16.69 2.52
CA GLY A 407 -46.18 16.57 3.51
C GLY A 407 -45.40 15.26 3.33
N ASP A 408 -45.38 14.42 4.37
CA ASP A 408 -44.72 13.11 4.35
C ASP A 408 -45.67 11.95 3.97
N LEU A 409 -46.98 12.22 3.83
CA LEU A 409 -47.97 11.20 3.49
C LEU A 409 -47.96 10.93 1.98
N LEU A 410 -47.64 9.70 1.60
CA LEU A 410 -47.81 9.22 0.22
C LEU A 410 -49.29 9.03 -0.08
N LEU A 411 -49.83 9.84 -1.00
CA LEU A 411 -51.22 9.79 -1.42
C LEU A 411 -51.41 8.87 -2.62
N ARG A 412 -50.53 9.01 -3.62
CA ARG A 412 -50.68 8.34 -4.91
C ARG A 412 -49.35 7.89 -5.47
N THR A 413 -49.38 6.76 -6.18
CA THR A 413 -48.26 6.25 -6.98
C THR A 413 -48.79 5.80 -8.33
N GLU A 414 -48.22 6.33 -9.41
CA GLU A 414 -48.58 6.01 -10.79
C GLU A 414 -47.35 5.61 -11.60
N ILE A 415 -47.55 4.74 -12.59
CA ILE A 415 -46.52 4.37 -13.57
C ILE A 415 -46.92 4.92 -14.93
N VAL A 416 -46.05 5.74 -15.51
CA VAL A 416 -46.27 6.39 -16.80
C VAL A 416 -45.19 6.03 -17.80
N THR A 417 -45.53 6.04 -19.09
CA THR A 417 -44.62 5.66 -20.18
C THR A 417 -44.18 6.86 -21.03
N GLN A 418 -44.50 8.07 -20.57
CA GLN A 418 -44.08 9.32 -21.19
C GLN A 418 -43.48 10.24 -20.13
N PRO A 419 -42.59 11.17 -20.51
CA PRO A 419 -41.97 12.11 -19.58
C PRO A 419 -42.89 13.28 -19.18
N GLN A 420 -44.18 12.98 -19.05
CA GLN A 420 -45.24 13.89 -18.64
C GLN A 420 -46.36 13.10 -17.96
N TRP A 421 -47.06 13.75 -17.04
CA TRP A 421 -48.25 13.21 -16.39
C TRP A 421 -49.15 14.33 -15.92
N ALA A 422 -50.47 14.14 -16.01
CA ALA A 422 -51.45 15.08 -15.52
C ALA A 422 -52.06 14.54 -14.22
N TYR A 423 -51.89 15.29 -13.14
CA TYR A 423 -52.61 15.07 -11.89
C TYR A 423 -53.91 15.87 -11.93
N THR A 424 -55.01 15.21 -12.27
CA THR A 424 -56.29 15.88 -12.54
C THR A 424 -57.00 16.29 -11.25
N ILE A 425 -57.98 17.18 -11.36
CA ILE A 425 -58.80 17.60 -10.22
C ILE A 425 -59.63 16.46 -9.63
N GLU A 426 -60.01 15.46 -10.43
CA GLU A 426 -60.68 14.26 -9.92
C GLU A 426 -59.72 13.42 -9.09
N MET A 427 -58.46 13.26 -9.54
CA MET A 427 -57.44 12.55 -8.77
C MET A 427 -57.13 13.25 -7.45
N SER A 428 -57.08 14.59 -7.44
CA SER A 428 -56.86 15.34 -6.20
C SER A 428 -58.03 15.23 -5.23
N ALA A 429 -59.27 15.20 -5.72
CA ALA A 429 -60.45 14.96 -4.90
C ALA A 429 -60.47 13.53 -4.33
N ASP A 430 -60.09 12.52 -5.13
CA ASP A 430 -59.96 11.12 -4.67
C ASP A 430 -58.88 10.98 -3.58
N ASP A 431 -57.80 11.77 -3.70
CA ASP A 431 -56.70 11.82 -2.73
C ASP A 431 -57.04 12.68 -1.49
N GLY A 432 -58.26 13.21 -1.40
CA GLY A 432 -58.78 13.97 -0.26
C GLY A 432 -58.24 15.41 -0.17
N LEU A 433 -57.71 15.95 -1.27
CA LEU A 433 -57.16 17.30 -1.34
C LEU A 433 -58.19 18.30 -1.88
N SER A 434 -58.06 19.54 -1.43
CA SER A 434 -58.78 20.70 -1.92
C SER A 434 -57.94 21.52 -2.91
N SER A 435 -58.58 22.39 -3.68
CA SER A 435 -57.96 23.32 -4.63
C SER A 435 -57.21 24.43 -3.89
N ALA A 436 -55.98 24.13 -3.44
CA ALA A 436 -54.97 25.04 -2.86
C ALA A 436 -53.90 24.27 -2.06
N ASP A 437 -54.14 22.99 -1.76
CA ASP A 437 -53.25 22.20 -0.92
C ASP A 437 -51.86 22.04 -1.56
N ALA A 438 -50.84 22.20 -0.72
CA ALA A 438 -49.45 22.01 -1.12
C ALA A 438 -49.19 20.51 -1.32
N VAL A 439 -48.66 20.18 -2.49
CA VAL A 439 -48.32 18.81 -2.87
C VAL A 439 -46.89 18.74 -3.34
N ARG A 440 -46.20 17.67 -2.96
CA ARG A 440 -44.86 17.35 -3.42
C ARG A 440 -44.92 16.19 -4.39
N PHE A 441 -44.43 16.43 -5.60
CA PHE A 441 -44.31 15.41 -6.62
C PHE A 441 -42.90 14.84 -6.62
N GLU A 442 -42.79 13.53 -6.66
CA GLU A 442 -41.53 12.81 -6.84
C GLU A 442 -41.59 11.98 -8.11
N VAL A 443 -40.55 12.09 -8.95
CA VAL A 443 -40.46 11.35 -10.20
C VAL A 443 -39.11 10.63 -10.29
N CYS A 444 -39.14 9.35 -10.63
CA CYS A 444 -37.94 8.58 -10.96
C CYS A 444 -38.18 7.70 -12.20
N GLN A 445 -37.12 7.47 -12.99
CA GLN A 445 -37.17 6.48 -14.06
C GLN A 445 -37.04 5.07 -13.47
N LEU A 446 -37.78 4.11 -14.03
CA LEU A 446 -37.72 2.71 -13.63
C LEU A 446 -36.69 1.95 -14.47
N SER A 447 -35.91 1.10 -13.81
CA SER A 447 -35.12 0.04 -14.42
C SER A 447 -35.81 -1.30 -14.23
N ASP A 448 -35.78 -2.13 -15.27
CA ASP A 448 -36.27 -3.51 -15.19
C ASP A 448 -35.35 -4.40 -14.34
N SER A 449 -34.09 -4.00 -14.17
CA SER A 449 -33.06 -4.77 -13.46
C SER A 449 -33.00 -4.43 -11.97
N VAL A 450 -33.03 -3.13 -11.62
CA VAL A 450 -32.84 -2.66 -10.24
C VAL A 450 -34.04 -1.88 -9.68
N GLY A 451 -35.12 -1.75 -10.45
CA GLY A 451 -36.33 -1.07 -10.04
C GLY A 451 -36.19 0.46 -10.05
N PRO A 452 -36.66 1.18 -9.00
CA PRO A 452 -36.62 2.64 -8.95
C PRO A 452 -35.23 3.25 -9.12
N GLY A 453 -35.10 4.21 -10.04
CA GLY A 453 -33.95 5.10 -10.16
C GLY A 453 -33.84 6.13 -9.05
N TYR A 454 -32.99 7.14 -9.25
CA TYR A 454 -32.92 8.29 -8.36
C TYR A 454 -34.12 9.22 -8.57
N VAL A 455 -34.55 9.88 -7.49
CA VAL A 455 -35.75 10.72 -7.45
C VAL A 455 -35.40 12.17 -7.72
N THR A 456 -36.26 12.84 -8.47
CA THR A 456 -36.32 14.30 -8.56
C THR A 456 -37.63 14.75 -7.94
N SER A 457 -37.61 15.85 -7.17
CA SER A 457 -38.78 16.32 -6.43
C SER A 457 -39.14 17.76 -6.78
N LYS A 458 -40.44 18.07 -6.72
CA LYS A 458 -40.96 19.42 -6.96
C LYS A 458 -42.20 19.69 -6.12
N GLU A 459 -42.19 20.80 -5.42
CA GLU A 459 -43.37 21.36 -4.76
C GLU A 459 -44.32 21.98 -5.80
N GLY A 460 -45.62 21.78 -5.62
CA GLY A 460 -46.69 22.32 -6.42
C GLY A 460 -47.95 22.58 -5.59
N LYS A 461 -48.99 23.10 -6.25
CA LYS A 461 -50.34 23.27 -5.68
C LYS A 461 -51.35 22.59 -6.59
N THR A 462 -52.37 22.01 -5.98
CA THR A 462 -53.40 21.19 -6.66
C THR A 462 -54.30 21.96 -7.64
N ALA A 463 -54.42 23.29 -7.50
CA ALA A 463 -55.13 24.20 -8.41
C ALA A 463 -54.66 25.65 -8.20
#